data_AF-A0A2V5YE11-F1
#
_entry.id   AF-A0A2V5YE11-F1
#
_cell.length_a   1.000
_cell.length_b   1.000
_cell.length_c   1.000
_cell.angle_alpha   90.00
_cell.angle_beta   90.00
_cell.angle_gamma   90.00
#
_symmetry.space_group_name_H-M   'P 1'
#
loop_
_entity.id
_entity.type
_entity.pdbx_description
1 polymer ?
#
loop_
_entity_poly.entity_id
_entity_poly.type
_entity_poly.pdbx_seq_one_letter_code
_entity_poly.pdbx_strand_id
1 'polypeptide(L)' 'MEHLHSQMINTPVVRIGWPDQFIEHGAVPILRKKHGITADALVEKVLPLLHKKSKLKPSVA' A
#
# COMPACT_ATOMS: atom_id res chain seq x y z
N MET A 1 9.10 5.75 -5.57
CA MET A 1 9.46 4.31 -5.65
C MET A 1 10.94 4.13 -5.93
N GLU A 2 11.48 4.92 -6.87
CA GLU A 2 12.90 5.08 -7.18
C GLU A 2 13.80 5.15 -5.94
N HIS A 3 13.50 6.01 -4.95
CA HIS A 3 14.32 6.18 -3.75
C HIS A 3 14.49 4.92 -2.88
N LEU A 4 13.49 4.05 -2.80
CA LEU A 4 13.58 2.79 -2.05
C LEU A 4 14.44 1.78 -2.80
N HIS A 5 14.34 1.78 -4.14
CA HIS A 5 15.14 0.93 -5.00
C HIS A 5 16.62 1.35 -4.98
N SER A 6 16.91 2.65 -5.05
CA SER A 6 18.27 3.19 -4.92
C SER A 6 18.93 2.85 -3.58
N GLN A 7 18.14 2.67 -2.52
CA GLN A 7 18.61 2.25 -1.19
C GLN A 7 18.63 0.73 -0.99
N MET A 8 18.40 -0.07 -2.05
CA MET A 8 18.37 -1.52 -1.99
C MET A 8 17.33 -2.07 -0.98
N ILE A 9 16.23 -1.34 -0.76
CA ILE A 9 15.14 -1.77 0.13
C ILE A 9 14.16 -2.63 -0.67
N ASN A 10 14.29 -3.95 -0.57
CA ASN A 10 13.42 -4.93 -1.26
C ASN A 10 12.08 -5.21 -0.57
N THR A 11 11.68 -4.40 0.43
CA THR A 11 10.40 -4.60 1.11
C THR A 11 9.25 -4.29 0.15
N PRO A 12 8.23 -5.17 0.03
CA PRO A 12 7.10 -4.92 -0.84
C PRO A 12 6.34 -3.64 -0.42
N VAL A 13 6.03 -2.79 -1.40
CA VAL A 13 5.31 -1.52 -1.20
C VAL A 13 3.98 -1.58 -1.93
N VAL A 14 2.91 -1.16 -1.25
CA VAL A 14 1.57 -1.01 -1.83
C VAL A 14 1.23 0.46 -1.89
N ARG A 15 0.68 0.92 -3.02
CA ARG A 15 0.13 2.27 -3.16
C ARG A 15 -1.34 2.26 -2.78
N ILE A 16 -1.70 3.05 -1.78
CA ILE A 16 -3.09 3.31 -1.39
C ILE A 16 -3.34 4.80 -1.55
N GLY A 17 -4.37 5.15 -2.31
CA GLY A 17 -4.71 6.54 -2.59
C GLY A 17 -5.62 6.64 -3.80
N TRP A 18 -5.77 7.86 -4.29
CA TRP A 18 -6.48 8.13 -5.53
C TRP A 18 -5.76 7.47 -6.71
N PRO A 19 -6.53 6.98 -7.70
CA PRO A 19 -5.92 6.52 -8.94
C PRO A 19 -5.19 7.70 -9.60
N ASP A 20 -4.15 7.39 -10.36
CA ASP A 20 -3.34 8.38 -11.07
C ASP A 20 -4.06 8.86 -12.34
N GLN A 21 -5.25 9.43 -12.16
CA GLN A 21 -6.13 9.93 -13.21
C GLN A 21 -7.12 10.93 -12.61
N PHE A 22 -7.73 11.76 -13.46
CA PHE A 22 -8.86 12.58 -13.04
C PHE A 22 -10.03 11.69 -12.59
N ILE A 23 -10.64 12.07 -11.47
CA ILE A 23 -11.84 11.45 -10.89
C ILE A 23 -12.98 12.46 -10.88
N GLU A 24 -14.20 11.97 -10.70
CA GLU A 24 -15.40 12.78 -10.62
C GLU A 24 -15.33 13.79 -9.47
N HIS A 25 -15.86 15.00 -9.69
CA HIS A 25 -16.07 15.98 -8.62
C HIS A 25 -17.28 15.56 -7.79
N GLY A 26 -17.11 15.44 -6.47
CA GLY A 26 -18.21 15.08 -5.59
C GLY A 26 -17.78 14.93 -4.13
N ALA A 27 -18.67 14.36 -3.32
CA ALA A 27 -18.40 14.15 -1.90
C ALA A 27 -17.26 13.14 -1.71
N VAL A 28 -16.17 13.61 -1.10
CA VAL A 28 -14.99 12.83 -0.70
C VAL A 28 -15.32 11.48 -0.05
N PRO A 29 -16.26 11.34 0.91
CA PRO A 29 -16.54 10.03 1.53
C PRO A 29 -17.08 8.99 0.54
N ILE A 30 -17.90 9.41 -0.43
CA ILE A 30 -18.47 8.51 -1.44
C ILE A 30 -17.38 8.07 -2.42
N LEU A 31 -16.57 9.02 -2.88
CA LEU A 31 -15.45 8.76 -3.78
C LEU A 31 -14.39 7.87 -3.12
N ARG A 32 -14.06 8.10 -1.84
CA ARG A 32 -13.15 7.20 -1.09
C ARG A 32 -13.69 5.79 -0.99
N LYS A 33 -14.99 5.61 -0.79
CA LYS A 33 -15.63 4.28 -0.79
C LYS A 33 -15.57 3.63 -2.17
N LYS A 34 -15.86 4.39 -3.24
CA LYS A 34 -15.80 3.91 -4.63
C LYS A 34 -14.40 3.50 -5.07
N HIS A 35 -13.38 4.25 -4.64
CA HIS A 35 -11.98 4.00 -4.98
C HIS A 35 -11.24 3.11 -3.97
N GLY A 36 -11.94 2.55 -2.97
CA GLY A 36 -11.34 1.65 -1.99
C GLY A 36 -10.30 2.31 -1.07
N ILE A 37 -10.40 3.64 -0.87
CA ILE A 37 -9.57 4.42 0.07
C ILE A 37 -10.26 4.44 1.44
N THR A 38 -10.62 3.24 1.92
CA THR A 38 -11.24 2.98 3.22
C THR A 38 -10.33 2.07 4.04
N ALA A 39 -10.46 2.11 5.37
CA ALA A 39 -9.64 1.29 6.27
C ALA A 39 -9.83 -0.21 6.01
N ASP A 40 -11.05 -0.65 5.72
CA ASP A 40 -11.40 -2.03 5.44
C ASP A 40 -10.71 -2.56 4.17
N ALA A 41 -10.88 -1.87 3.04
CA ALA A 41 -10.23 -2.21 1.78
C ALA A 41 -8.69 -2.17 1.85
N LEU A 42 -8.14 -1.31 2.72
CA LEU A 42 -6.71 -1.28 3.02
C LEU A 42 -6.27 -2.56 3.76
N VAL A 43 -6.99 -2.95 4.80
CA VAL A 43 -6.69 -4.14 5.61
C VAL A 43 -6.75 -5.39 4.72
N GLU A 44 -7.77 -5.53 3.88
CA GLU A 44 -7.89 -6.65 2.93
C GLU A 44 -6.70 -6.75 1.98
N LYS A 45 -6.14 -5.62 1.52
CA LYS A 45 -4.96 -5.59 0.64
C LYS A 45 -3.65 -5.85 1.37
N VAL A 46 -3.52 -5.42 2.62
CA VAL A 46 -2.24 -5.46 3.36
C VAL A 46 -2.05 -6.77 4.11
N LEU A 47 -3.11 -7.37 4.67
CA LEU A 47 -3.05 -8.66 5.37
C LEU A 47 -2.35 -9.79 4.58
N PRO A 48 -2.66 -10.04 3.28
CA PRO A 48 -1.97 -11.10 2.54
C PRO A 48 -0.46 -10.83 2.35
N LEU A 49 -0.02 -9.57 2.43
CA LEU A 49 1.39 -9.19 2.26
C LEU A 49 2.18 -9.28 3.58
N LEU A 50 1.50 -9.11 4.71
CA LEU A 50 2.09 -9.25 6.04
C LEU A 50 2.54 -10.70 6.34
N HIS A 51 1.78 -11.70 5.86
CA HIS A 51 2.07 -13.12 6.10
C HIS A 51 3.38 -13.63 5.48
N LYS A 52 4.08 -12.82 4.67
CA LYS A 52 5.35 -13.22 4.02
C LYS A 52 6.61 -12.94 4.86
N LYS A 53 6.51 -12.31 6.04
CA LYS A 53 7.66 -12.11 6.95
C LYS A 53 7.55 -12.99 8.21
N SER A 54 7.89 -14.27 8.08
CA SER A 54 8.22 -15.14 9.24
C SER A 54 9.67 -15.68 9.21
N LYS A 55 10.47 -15.38 8.18
CA LYS A 55 11.90 -15.75 8.18
C LYS A 55 12.79 -14.63 7.65
N LEU A 56 13.04 -13.61 8.45
CA LEU A 56 14.23 -12.77 8.29
C LEU A 56 15.11 -12.99 9.52
N LYS A 57 16.21 -13.71 9.29
CA LYS A 57 17.29 -14.05 10.23
C LYS A 57 17.89 -12.76 10.84
N PRO A 58 18.50 -12.84 12.04
CA PRO A 58 19.21 -11.70 12.61
C PRO A 58 20.33 -11.30 11.64
N SER A 59 20.37 -10.02 11.26
CA SER A 59 21.52 -9.47 10.54
C SER A 59 22.69 -9.43 11.53
N VAL A 60 23.74 -10.18 11.21
CA VAL A 60 24.97 -10.38 11.97
C VAL A 60 25.87 -9.14 11.92
N ALA A 61 26.52 -8.89 13.07
CA ALA A 61 27.78 -8.18 13.39
C ALA A 61 28.01 -6.75 12.87
#